data_AF-A0A8C4B467-F1
#
_entry.id   AF-A0A8C4B467-F1
#
_cell.length_a   1.000
_cell.length_b   1.000
_cell.length_c   1.000
_cell.angle_alpha   90.00
_cell.angle_beta   90.00
_cell.angle_gamma   90.00
#
_symmetry.space_group_name_H-M   'P 1'
#
loop_
_entity.id
_entity.type
_entity.pdbx_description
1 polymer ?
#
loop_
_entity_poly.entity_id
_entity_poly.type
_entity_poly.pdbx_seq_one_letter_code
_entity_poly.pdbx_strand_id
1 'polypeptide(L)'
;LHSNIMSKRTGLFLWCLHGMLGSAMDCKNGGAGNVHCSISVDKLLDRAIHHSELIYIISEESTALFEETFIPKSMHAPQNNWGHCNSKTPPMPTSKSDVQQISDKWLLQSVLILIRFWMDPLKELQSSLDRYDNAPSALLNKTKWISTKLMNLKEGVLVLIKKMLDEGTLDPGNSVSLTSFMVPSDETEYVLRDYSLLTCFKKDAHKIETFLKLLKCRQTDNLSCSLF
;
A
#
# COMPACT_ATOMS: atom_id res chain seq x y z
N LEU A 1 17.03 -1.72 20.07
CA LEU A 1 16.11 -2.44 19.15
C LEU A 1 14.81 -2.91 19.81
N HIS A 2 14.84 -3.45 21.04
CA HIS A 2 13.65 -3.93 21.78
C HIS A 2 12.58 -2.86 22.08
N SER A 3 12.98 -1.58 22.25
CA SER A 3 12.06 -0.49 22.60
C SER A 3 11.10 -0.09 21.45
N ASN A 4 11.56 -0.15 20.20
CA ASN A 4 10.74 0.21 19.03
C ASN A 4 9.68 -0.85 18.69
N ILE A 5 9.96 -2.12 19.00
CA ILE A 5 9.04 -3.23 18.76
C ILE A 5 7.90 -3.21 19.79
N MET A 6 8.18 -2.89 21.06
CA MET A 6 7.15 -2.74 22.08
C MET A 6 6.24 -1.54 21.83
N SER A 7 6.78 -0.41 21.37
CA SER A 7 5.98 0.79 21.04
C SER A 7 4.98 0.54 19.89
N LYS A 8 5.40 -0.15 18.83
CA LYS A 8 4.51 -0.58 17.73
C LYS A 8 3.42 -1.55 18.22
N ARG A 9 3.75 -2.46 19.15
CA ARG A 9 2.82 -3.46 19.70
C ARG A 9 1.76 -2.85 20.62
N THR A 10 2.11 -1.82 21.40
CA THR A 10 1.17 -1.09 22.26
C THR A 10 0.20 -0.21 21.46
N GLY A 11 0.63 0.34 20.32
CA GLY A 11 -0.26 1.04 19.39
C GLY A 11 -1.34 0.12 18.79
N LEU A 12 -0.96 -1.11 18.46
CA LEU A 12 -1.86 -2.12 17.88
C LEU A 12 -3.03 -2.49 18.81
N PHE A 13 -2.77 -2.63 20.12
CA PHE A 13 -3.80 -2.98 21.11
C PHE A 13 -4.77 -1.82 21.40
N LEU A 14 -4.32 -0.57 21.35
CA LEU A 14 -5.23 0.60 21.46
C LEU A 14 -6.10 0.79 20.21
N TRP A 15 -5.67 0.30 19.05
CA TRP A 15 -6.35 0.48 17.76
C TRP A 15 -7.51 -0.49 17.51
N CYS A 16 -7.47 -1.71 18.06
CA CYS A 16 -8.62 -2.62 17.98
C CYS A 16 -9.89 -2.06 18.65
N LEU A 17 -9.75 -1.17 19.64
CA LEU A 17 -10.88 -0.55 20.32
C LEU A 17 -11.57 0.56 19.51
N HIS A 18 -10.90 1.13 18.50
CA HIS A 18 -11.49 2.15 17.62
C HIS A 18 -12.20 1.54 16.39
N GLY A 19 -12.03 0.24 16.14
CA GLY A 19 -12.58 -0.45 14.96
C GLY A 19 -14.10 -0.68 14.96
N MET A 20 -14.80 -0.37 16.06
CA MET A 20 -16.25 -0.64 16.20
C MET A 20 -17.14 0.61 16.21
N LEU A 21 -16.60 1.80 15.93
CA LEU A 21 -17.42 3.01 15.81
C LEU A 21 -17.76 3.26 14.34
N GLY A 22 -18.98 2.85 13.94
CA GLY A 22 -19.54 3.20 12.64
C GLY A 22 -19.40 4.69 12.38
N SER A 23 -18.77 5.08 11.28
CA SER A 23 -18.44 6.49 11.06
C SER A 23 -19.71 7.28 10.78
N ALA A 24 -19.99 8.31 11.58
CA ALA A 24 -21.09 9.24 11.34
C ALA A 24 -21.02 9.82 9.92
N MET A 25 -22.08 9.66 9.13
CA MET A 25 -22.18 10.29 7.81
C MET A 25 -22.41 11.79 7.98
N ASP A 26 -21.86 12.59 7.06
CA ASP A 26 -22.12 14.03 7.04
C ASP A 26 -23.33 14.28 6.14
N CYS A 27 -24.43 14.74 6.74
CA CYS A 27 -25.72 14.89 6.07
C CYS A 27 -26.01 16.38 5.91
N LYS A 28 -26.06 16.85 4.66
CA LYS A 28 -26.54 18.21 4.36
C LYS A 28 -28.05 18.17 4.09
N ASN A 29 -28.79 19.07 4.71
CA ASN A 29 -30.19 19.30 4.37
C ASN A 29 -30.27 19.98 3.00
N GLY A 30 -30.65 19.24 1.97
CA GLY A 30 -31.19 19.84 0.75
C GLY A 30 -32.59 20.38 1.05
N GLY A 31 -32.89 21.60 0.61
CA GLY A 31 -34.25 22.13 0.69
C GLY A 31 -35.24 21.16 0.01
N ALA A 32 -36.40 20.96 0.65
CA ALA A 32 -37.45 20.01 0.28
C ALA A 32 -37.06 18.52 0.36
N GLY A 33 -36.89 18.01 1.59
CA GLY A 33 -37.08 16.59 1.92
C GLY A 33 -36.01 15.59 1.47
N ASN A 34 -34.99 16.01 0.73
CA ASN A 34 -33.94 15.11 0.25
C ASN A 34 -32.66 15.31 1.09
N VAL A 35 -32.48 14.44 2.10
CA VAL A 35 -31.26 14.41 2.93
C VAL A 35 -30.20 13.61 2.18
N HIS A 36 -29.16 14.28 1.70
CA HIS A 36 -28.04 13.62 1.05
C HIS A 36 -26.89 13.46 2.06
N CYS A 37 -26.75 12.24 2.57
CA CYS A 37 -25.65 11.87 3.46
C CYS A 37 -24.45 11.37 2.63
N SER A 38 -23.26 11.92 2.89
CA SER A 38 -22.04 11.45 2.26
C SER A 38 -20.89 11.38 3.27
N ILE A 39 -19.94 10.48 3.06
CA ILE A 39 -18.73 10.39 3.89
C ILE A 39 -17.77 11.50 3.42
N SER A 40 -17.28 12.35 4.32
CA SER A 40 -16.35 13.43 3.98
C SER A 40 -15.03 12.91 3.36
N VAL A 41 -14.36 13.72 2.54
CA VAL A 41 -13.02 13.40 1.97
C VAL A 41 -12.04 13.09 3.10
N ASP A 42 -12.09 13.89 4.16
CA ASP A 42 -11.31 13.75 5.38
C ASP A 42 -11.37 12.32 5.97
N LYS A 43 -12.59 11.80 6.18
CA LYS A 43 -12.82 10.44 6.69
C LYS A 43 -12.44 9.35 5.70
N LEU A 44 -12.60 9.60 4.39
CA LEU A 44 -12.18 8.66 3.36
C LEU A 44 -10.64 8.54 3.32
N LEU A 45 -9.94 9.65 3.45
CA LEU A 45 -8.47 9.68 3.55
C LEU A 45 -7.98 8.95 4.79
N ASP A 46 -8.58 9.17 5.97
CA ASP A 46 -8.19 8.46 7.19
C ASP A 46 -8.31 6.93 7.04
N ARG A 47 -9.42 6.47 6.45
CA ARG A 47 -9.61 5.04 6.19
C ARG A 47 -8.60 4.51 5.19
N ALA A 48 -8.33 5.24 4.11
CA ALA A 48 -7.36 4.83 3.09
C ALA A 48 -5.93 4.77 3.66
N ILE A 49 -5.54 5.78 4.45
CA ILE A 49 -4.25 5.82 5.15
C ILE A 49 -4.11 4.63 6.08
N HIS A 50 -5.08 4.42 6.96
CA HIS A 50 -5.05 3.30 7.90
C HIS A 50 -4.92 1.95 7.18
N HIS A 51 -5.66 1.77 6.09
CA HIS A 51 -5.58 0.57 5.28
C HIS A 51 -4.20 0.40 4.62
N SER A 52 -3.64 1.47 4.06
CA SER A 52 -2.32 1.45 3.43
C SER A 52 -1.19 1.18 4.42
N GLU A 53 -1.27 1.73 5.63
CA GLU A 53 -0.32 1.52 6.71
C GLU A 53 -0.32 0.06 7.17
N LEU A 54 -1.50 -0.55 7.33
CA LEU A 54 -1.58 -1.97 7.65
C LEU A 54 -1.02 -2.85 6.52
N ILE A 55 -1.27 -2.50 5.25
CA ILE A 55 -0.68 -3.21 4.10
C ILE A 55 0.86 -3.12 4.14
N TYR A 56 1.41 -1.93 4.40
CA TYR A 56 2.85 -1.73 4.53
C TYR A 56 3.42 -2.56 5.69
N ILE A 57 2.86 -2.47 6.89
CA ILE A 57 3.34 -3.24 8.06
C ILE A 57 3.34 -4.74 7.78
N ILE A 58 2.24 -5.28 7.25
CA ILE A 58 2.15 -6.71 6.97
C ILE A 58 3.09 -7.12 5.82
N SER A 59 3.41 -6.21 4.88
CA SER A 59 4.43 -6.45 3.87
C SER A 59 5.85 -6.54 4.45
N GLU A 60 6.17 -5.71 5.47
CA GLU A 60 7.44 -5.79 6.20
C GLU A 60 7.55 -7.15 6.91
N GLU A 61 6.50 -7.55 7.63
CA GLU A 61 6.46 -8.83 8.33
C GLU A 61 6.54 -10.02 7.38
N SER A 62 5.87 -9.95 6.22
CA SER A 62 5.91 -11.03 5.21
C SER A 62 7.29 -11.16 4.59
N THR A 63 7.94 -10.03 4.29
CA THR A 63 9.31 -10.01 3.77
C THR A 63 10.28 -10.61 4.79
N ALA A 64 10.18 -10.22 6.06
CA ALA A 64 11.04 -10.73 7.13
C ALA A 64 10.84 -12.24 7.35
N LEU A 65 9.59 -12.71 7.34
CA LEU A 65 9.29 -14.13 7.49
C LEU A 65 9.80 -14.96 6.30
N PHE A 66 9.69 -14.44 5.08
CA PHE A 66 10.26 -15.08 3.90
C PHE A 66 11.78 -15.16 4.00
N GLU A 67 12.42 -14.05 4.37
CA GLU A 67 13.87 -13.95 4.55
C GLU A 67 14.39 -14.93 5.60
N GLU A 68 13.73 -15.04 6.76
CA GLU A 68 14.10 -15.98 7.80
C GLU A 68 13.94 -17.46 7.39
N THR A 69 12.93 -17.75 6.55
CA THR A 69 12.57 -19.12 6.19
C THR A 69 13.38 -19.66 5.01
N PHE A 70 13.58 -18.83 3.97
CA PHE A 70 14.06 -19.31 2.67
C PHE A 70 15.39 -18.73 2.23
N ILE A 71 15.85 -17.63 2.82
CA ILE A 71 17.12 -17.01 2.44
C ILE A 71 18.23 -17.56 3.36
N PRO A 72 19.29 -18.19 2.80
CA PRO A 72 20.40 -18.68 3.61
C PRO A 72 21.14 -17.54 4.32
N LYS A 73 21.59 -17.75 5.57
CA LYS A 73 22.34 -16.76 6.36
C LYS A 73 23.57 -16.16 5.65
N SER A 74 24.24 -16.95 4.81
CA SER A 74 25.37 -16.51 3.99
C SER A 74 25.01 -15.47 2.92
N MET A 75 23.73 -15.40 2.56
CA MET A 75 23.17 -14.50 1.57
C MET A 75 22.72 -13.14 2.16
N HIS A 76 22.58 -12.98 3.49
CA HIS A 76 22.14 -11.70 4.10
C HIS A 76 23.24 -10.61 4.17
N ALA A 77 24.32 -10.72 3.38
CA ALA A 77 25.32 -9.67 3.26
C ALA A 77 24.66 -8.32 2.88
N PRO A 78 25.27 -7.15 3.16
CA PRO A 78 24.65 -5.85 2.92
C PRO A 78 24.66 -5.52 1.42
N GLN A 79 23.95 -6.31 0.64
CA GLN A 79 23.86 -6.17 -0.80
C GLN A 79 22.69 -5.25 -1.08
N ASN A 80 22.99 -3.96 -1.08
CA ASN A 80 22.10 -2.86 -1.49
C ASN A 80 21.51 -3.04 -2.93
N ASN A 81 21.85 -4.14 -3.63
CA ASN A 81 21.52 -4.42 -5.02
C ASN A 81 20.41 -5.46 -5.25
N TRP A 82 19.99 -6.27 -4.26
CA TRP A 82 18.92 -7.28 -4.48
C TRP A 82 17.50 -6.69 -4.57
N GLY A 83 17.36 -5.38 -4.39
CA GLY A 83 16.09 -4.68 -4.45
C GLY A 83 16.01 -3.66 -5.59
N HIS A 84 16.62 -3.93 -6.75
CA HIS A 84 16.36 -3.14 -7.96
C HIS A 84 14.95 -3.47 -8.46
N CYS A 85 13.99 -2.70 -7.97
CA CYS A 85 12.63 -2.73 -8.46
C CYS A 85 12.66 -2.09 -9.85
N ASN A 86 12.70 -2.92 -10.90
CA ASN A 86 12.62 -2.48 -12.30
C ASN A 86 11.27 -1.83 -12.66
N SER A 87 10.38 -1.71 -11.68
CA SER A 87 9.13 -0.99 -11.84
C SER A 87 9.44 0.46 -12.20
N LYS A 88 8.95 0.89 -13.38
CA LYS A 88 8.80 2.29 -13.78
C LYS A 88 7.76 2.95 -12.86
N THR A 89 8.01 2.94 -11.56
CA THR A 89 7.18 3.59 -10.55
C THR A 89 7.44 5.09 -10.57
N PRO A 90 6.44 5.90 -10.27
CA PRO A 90 6.64 7.32 -10.01
C PRO A 90 7.76 7.52 -8.96
N PRO A 91 8.73 8.43 -9.20
CA PRO A 91 9.78 8.69 -8.24
C PRO A 91 9.18 9.22 -6.93
N MET A 92 9.80 8.87 -5.80
CA MET A 92 9.43 9.45 -4.52
C MET A 92 9.79 10.94 -4.55
N PRO A 93 8.91 11.85 -4.13
CA PRO A 93 9.27 13.24 -3.88
C PRO A 93 10.27 13.24 -2.72
N THR A 94 11.50 13.71 -2.95
CA THR A 94 12.56 13.67 -1.93
C THR A 94 12.87 15.04 -1.35
N SER A 95 12.38 16.13 -1.95
CA SER A 95 12.56 17.48 -1.43
C SER A 95 11.24 18.19 -1.14
N LYS A 96 11.27 19.13 -0.20
CA LYS A 96 10.12 19.98 0.13
C LYS A 96 9.60 20.78 -1.08
N SER A 97 10.49 21.20 -1.99
CA SER A 97 10.13 21.84 -3.25
C SER A 97 9.38 20.91 -4.19
N ASP A 98 9.81 19.65 -4.31
CA ASP A 98 9.11 18.64 -5.12
C ASP A 98 7.73 18.37 -4.55
N VAL A 99 7.64 18.24 -3.22
CA VAL A 99 6.38 18.05 -2.50
C VAL A 99 5.42 19.23 -2.71
N GLN A 100 5.87 20.45 -2.95
CA GLN A 100 4.96 21.57 -3.24
C GLN A 100 4.51 21.63 -4.70
N GLN A 101 5.32 21.14 -5.64
CA GLN A 101 5.01 21.18 -7.08
C GLN A 101 4.09 20.04 -7.54
N ILE A 102 4.06 18.92 -6.82
CA ILE A 102 3.25 17.77 -7.19
C ILE A 102 1.77 18.02 -6.91
N SER A 103 0.90 17.86 -7.91
CA SER A 103 -0.54 18.05 -7.75
C SER A 103 -1.21 16.89 -6.99
N ASP A 104 -2.33 17.17 -6.32
CA ASP A 104 -3.16 16.13 -5.66
C ASP A 104 -3.64 15.07 -6.66
N LYS A 105 -3.96 15.49 -7.90
CA LYS A 105 -4.28 14.59 -9.02
C LYS A 105 -3.15 13.61 -9.30
N TRP A 106 -1.91 14.10 -9.38
CA TRP A 106 -0.75 13.25 -9.63
C TRP A 106 -0.53 12.25 -8.48
N LEU A 107 -0.69 12.66 -7.21
CA LEU A 107 -0.56 11.76 -6.06
C LEU A 107 -1.60 10.64 -6.10
N LEU A 108 -2.87 10.98 -6.26
CA LEU A 108 -3.96 9.99 -6.32
C LEU A 108 -3.82 9.03 -7.50
N GLN A 109 -3.45 9.54 -8.68
CA GLN A 109 -3.21 8.70 -9.85
C GLN A 109 -1.99 7.79 -9.65
N SER A 110 -0.93 8.29 -9.04
CA SER A 110 0.26 7.49 -8.72
C SER A 110 -0.07 6.35 -7.75
N VAL A 111 -0.83 6.62 -6.69
CA VAL A 111 -1.33 5.60 -5.76
C VAL A 111 -2.12 4.53 -6.51
N LEU A 112 -3.06 4.92 -7.38
CA LEU A 112 -3.88 3.99 -8.14
C LEU A 112 -3.05 3.12 -9.12
N ILE A 113 -2.05 3.71 -9.78
CA ILE A 113 -1.13 2.98 -10.66
C ILE A 113 -0.34 1.94 -9.88
N LEU A 114 0.23 2.31 -8.72
CA LEU A 114 0.97 1.38 -7.86
C LEU A 114 0.09 0.22 -7.40
N ILE A 115 -1.11 0.52 -6.92
CA ILE A 115 -2.07 -0.50 -6.47
C ILE A 115 -2.39 -1.48 -7.60
N ARG A 116 -2.71 -0.98 -8.80
CA ARG A 116 -3.02 -1.81 -9.97
C ARG A 116 -1.83 -2.66 -10.42
N PHE A 117 -0.64 -2.07 -10.44
CA PHE A 117 0.58 -2.79 -10.82
C PHE A 117 0.82 -4.02 -9.94
N TRP A 118 0.54 -3.92 -8.64
CA TRP A 118 0.81 -4.98 -7.67
C TRP A 118 -0.28 -6.07 -7.57
N MET A 119 -1.40 -5.93 -8.26
CA MET A 119 -2.48 -6.93 -8.21
C MET A 119 -2.05 -8.29 -8.77
N ASP A 120 -1.57 -8.34 -10.01
CA ASP A 120 -1.15 -9.59 -10.66
C ASP A 120 0.12 -10.20 -10.03
N PRO A 121 1.17 -9.43 -9.70
CA PRO A 121 2.38 -9.97 -9.09
C PRO A 121 2.12 -10.61 -7.73
N LEU A 122 1.21 -10.05 -6.91
CA LEU A 122 0.83 -10.65 -5.64
C LEU A 122 -0.01 -11.92 -5.81
N LYS A 123 -0.76 -12.04 -6.91
CA LYS A 123 -1.49 -13.27 -7.26
C LYS A 123 -0.51 -14.35 -7.73
N GLU A 124 0.47 -13.99 -8.54
CA GLU A 124 1.55 -14.89 -8.97
C GLU A 124 2.41 -15.36 -7.79
N LEU A 125 2.71 -14.46 -6.84
CA LEU A 125 3.40 -14.80 -5.61
C LEU A 125 2.63 -15.86 -4.81
N GLN A 126 1.31 -15.72 -4.65
CA GLN A 126 0.49 -16.73 -3.96
C GLN A 126 0.60 -18.10 -4.63
N SER A 127 0.40 -18.15 -5.96
CA SER A 127 0.57 -19.38 -6.73
C SER A 127 1.98 -19.96 -6.63
N SER A 128 2.99 -19.11 -6.45
CA SER A 128 4.38 -19.54 -6.24
C SER A 128 4.56 -20.15 -4.86
N LEU A 129 4.09 -19.48 -3.80
CA LEU A 129 4.19 -19.93 -2.42
C LEU A 129 3.50 -21.27 -2.18
N ASP A 130 2.42 -21.57 -2.90
CA ASP A 130 1.72 -22.86 -2.84
C ASP A 130 2.60 -24.04 -3.32
N ARG A 131 3.69 -23.77 -4.05
CA ARG A 131 4.65 -24.79 -4.53
C ARG A 131 5.80 -25.05 -3.56
N TYR A 132 5.94 -24.26 -2.50
CA TYR A 132 7.02 -24.45 -1.54
C TYR A 132 6.62 -25.55 -0.55
N ASP A 133 7.45 -26.58 -0.41
CA ASP A 133 7.18 -27.73 0.47
C ASP A 133 6.94 -27.33 1.94
N ASN A 134 7.55 -26.22 2.40
CA ASN A 134 7.52 -25.79 3.80
C ASN A 134 7.14 -24.31 3.97
N ALA A 135 6.21 -23.78 3.16
CA ALA A 135 5.71 -22.42 3.35
C ALA A 135 5.06 -22.24 4.73
N PRO A 136 5.54 -21.28 5.57
CA PRO A 136 4.90 -21.00 6.84
C PRO A 136 3.46 -20.55 6.60
N SER A 137 2.50 -21.16 7.30
CA SER A 137 1.08 -20.79 7.18
C SER A 137 0.84 -19.30 7.49
N ALA A 138 1.63 -18.72 8.39
CA ALA A 138 1.63 -17.30 8.68
C ALA A 138 2.01 -16.44 7.45
N LEU A 139 2.96 -16.88 6.64
CA LEU A 139 3.36 -16.19 5.41
C LEU A 139 2.23 -16.25 4.38
N LEU A 140 1.68 -17.44 4.13
CA LEU A 140 0.56 -17.66 3.20
C LEU A 140 -0.66 -16.80 3.57
N ASN A 141 -1.01 -16.77 4.86
CA ASN A 141 -2.14 -16.00 5.36
C ASN A 141 -1.91 -14.49 5.21
N LYS A 142 -0.69 -14.01 5.47
CA LYS A 142 -0.35 -12.59 5.34
C LYS A 142 -0.36 -12.13 3.89
N THR A 143 0.24 -12.88 2.97
CA THR A 143 0.26 -12.51 1.54
C THR A 143 -1.15 -12.52 0.94
N LYS A 144 -1.99 -13.51 1.30
CA LYS A 144 -3.40 -13.54 0.91
C LYS A 144 -4.19 -12.36 1.48
N TRP A 145 -3.95 -12.01 2.75
CA TRP A 145 -4.57 -10.85 3.38
C TRP A 145 -4.17 -9.55 2.66
N ILE A 146 -2.88 -9.37 2.34
CA ILE A 146 -2.37 -8.23 1.59
C ILE A 146 -3.11 -8.10 0.25
N SER A 147 -3.18 -9.17 -0.56
CA SER A 147 -3.86 -9.11 -1.86
C SER A 147 -5.32 -8.71 -1.74
N THR A 148 -6.02 -9.25 -0.73
CA THR A 148 -7.43 -8.89 -0.47
C THR A 148 -7.56 -7.42 -0.05
N LYS A 149 -6.68 -6.94 0.81
CA LYS A 149 -6.70 -5.57 1.32
C LYS A 149 -6.28 -4.54 0.27
N LEU A 150 -5.33 -4.88 -0.60
CA LEU A 150 -4.93 -4.05 -1.72
C LEU A 150 -6.10 -3.78 -2.68
N MET A 151 -6.93 -4.81 -2.96
CA MET A 151 -8.15 -4.66 -3.75
C MET A 151 -9.15 -3.70 -3.11
N ASN A 152 -9.36 -3.81 -1.81
CA ASN A 152 -10.27 -2.91 -1.08
C ASN A 152 -9.73 -1.47 -1.05
N LEU A 153 -8.42 -1.29 -0.92
CA LEU A 153 -7.78 0.02 -0.99
C LEU A 153 -7.96 0.65 -2.38
N LYS A 154 -7.85 -0.14 -3.46
CA LYS A 154 -8.11 0.33 -4.84
C LYS A 154 -9.48 0.99 -4.96
N GLU A 155 -10.53 0.32 -4.45
CA GLU A 155 -11.89 0.86 -4.49
C GLU A 155 -12.02 2.14 -3.65
N GLY A 156 -11.41 2.18 -2.47
CA GLY A 156 -11.36 3.39 -1.63
C GLY A 156 -10.67 4.57 -2.33
N VAL A 157 -9.57 4.32 -3.03
CA VAL A 157 -8.84 5.33 -3.81
C VAL A 157 -9.65 5.83 -5.00
N LEU A 158 -10.39 4.95 -5.70
CA LEU A 158 -11.29 5.36 -6.78
C LEU A 158 -12.40 6.31 -6.27
N VAL A 159 -12.95 6.03 -5.09
CA VAL A 159 -13.92 6.93 -4.44
C VAL A 159 -13.28 8.27 -4.08
N LEU A 160 -12.04 8.27 -3.57
CA LEU A 160 -11.30 9.50 -3.28
C LEU A 160 -11.05 10.32 -4.54
N ILE A 161 -10.60 9.70 -5.64
CA ILE A 161 -10.37 10.39 -6.91
C ILE A 161 -11.66 11.06 -7.40
N LYS A 162 -12.77 10.31 -7.43
CA LYS A 162 -14.07 10.85 -7.84
C LYS A 162 -14.48 12.06 -6.99
N LYS A 163 -14.24 12.00 -5.68
CA LYS A 163 -14.67 13.04 -4.75
C LYS A 163 -13.75 14.26 -4.72
N MET A 164 -12.46 14.09 -4.96
CA MET A 164 -11.45 15.16 -4.91
C MET A 164 -11.21 15.84 -6.25
N LEU A 165 -11.37 15.12 -7.38
CA LEU A 165 -11.03 15.65 -8.70
C LEU A 165 -12.25 16.01 -9.57
N ASP A 166 -13.47 15.70 -9.12
CA ASP A 166 -14.73 15.89 -9.87
C ASP A 166 -14.72 15.27 -11.28
N GLU A 167 -13.86 14.26 -11.50
CA GLU A 167 -13.77 13.55 -12.77
C GLU A 167 -14.93 12.55 -12.86
N GLY A 168 -15.98 12.95 -13.57
CA GLY A 168 -17.01 12.07 -14.07
C GLY A 168 -16.38 10.99 -14.94
N THR A 169 -16.26 9.78 -14.40
CA THR A 169 -15.69 8.59 -15.06
C THR A 169 -14.20 8.70 -15.38
N LEU A 170 -13.37 8.24 -14.43
CA LEU A 170 -12.05 7.70 -14.77
C LEU A 170 -12.25 6.58 -15.78
N ASP A 171 -11.69 6.72 -16.98
CA ASP A 171 -11.65 5.64 -17.96
C ASP A 171 -11.01 4.40 -17.29
N PRO A 172 -11.74 3.27 -17.18
CA PRO A 172 -11.16 2.03 -16.64
C PRO A 172 -10.04 1.47 -17.55
N GLY A 173 -9.86 2.04 -18.74
CA GLY A 173 -9.01 1.53 -19.82
C GLY A 173 -7.53 1.89 -19.83
N ASN A 174 -6.98 2.63 -18.85
CA ASN A 174 -5.51 2.81 -18.82
C ASN A 174 -4.83 1.58 -18.21
N SER A 175 -4.99 0.43 -18.88
CA SER A 175 -4.16 -0.75 -18.70
C SER A 175 -2.76 -0.39 -19.18
N VAL A 176 -1.96 0.23 -18.32
CA VAL A 176 -0.52 0.21 -18.52
C VAL A 176 -0.13 -1.26 -18.40
N SER A 177 0.04 -1.92 -19.55
CA SER A 177 0.58 -3.27 -19.60
C SER A 177 2.02 -3.19 -19.09
N LEU A 178 2.18 -3.37 -17.77
CA LEU A 178 3.46 -3.46 -17.10
C LEU A 178 3.83 -4.93 -16.97
N THR A 179 3.66 -5.70 -18.04
CA THR A 179 4.16 -7.08 -18.12
C THR A 179 5.63 -7.03 -18.51
N SER A 180 6.49 -6.95 -17.51
CA SER A 180 7.83 -7.52 -17.61
C SER A 180 8.09 -8.28 -16.32
N PHE A 181 7.53 -9.48 -16.24
CA PHE A 181 7.95 -10.46 -15.25
C PHE A 181 8.94 -11.40 -15.90
N MET A 182 10.13 -11.45 -15.29
CA MET A 182 11.19 -12.39 -15.62
C MET A 182 10.63 -13.81 -15.51
N VAL A 183 10.85 -14.62 -16.55
CA VAL A 183 10.68 -16.07 -16.50
C VAL A 183 12.04 -16.65 -16.11
N PRO A 184 12.16 -17.27 -14.93
CA PRO A 184 13.37 -17.99 -14.56
C PRO A 184 13.11 -19.50 -14.45
N SER A 185 14.10 -20.29 -14.84
CA SER A 185 14.05 -21.76 -14.95
C SER A 185 15.11 -22.39 -14.04
N ASP A 186 15.00 -22.19 -12.73
CA ASP A 186 15.71 -22.95 -11.70
C ASP A 186 15.07 -22.69 -10.32
N GLU A 187 15.23 -23.63 -9.40
CA GLU A 187 14.62 -23.57 -8.08
C GLU A 187 15.23 -22.42 -7.23
N THR A 188 16.54 -22.21 -7.34
CA THR A 188 17.24 -21.08 -6.70
C THR A 188 16.77 -19.73 -7.26
N GLU A 189 16.28 -19.72 -8.49
CA GLU A 189 15.88 -18.53 -9.22
C GLU A 189 14.46 -18.06 -8.84
N TYR A 190 13.55 -18.96 -8.43
CA TYR A 190 12.22 -18.54 -7.93
C TYR A 190 12.26 -17.95 -6.53
N VAL A 191 13.10 -18.47 -5.61
CA VAL A 191 13.20 -17.94 -4.24
C VAL A 191 13.67 -16.49 -4.28
N LEU A 192 14.71 -16.21 -5.07
CA LEU A 192 15.24 -14.86 -5.24
C LEU A 192 14.26 -13.94 -5.97
N ARG A 193 13.53 -14.44 -6.98
CA ARG A 193 12.46 -13.70 -7.66
C ARG A 193 11.35 -13.30 -6.68
N ASP A 194 10.85 -14.25 -5.89
CA ASP A 194 9.76 -14.03 -4.95
C ASP A 194 10.21 -13.10 -3.79
N TYR A 195 11.45 -13.23 -3.33
CA TYR A 195 12.06 -12.30 -2.37
C TYR A 195 12.20 -10.87 -2.91
N SER A 196 12.63 -10.72 -4.16
CA SER A 196 12.70 -9.43 -4.85
C SER A 196 11.31 -8.81 -4.98
N LEU A 197 10.30 -9.61 -5.35
CA LEU A 197 8.90 -9.20 -5.44
C LEU A 197 8.39 -8.66 -4.09
N LEU A 198 8.59 -9.40 -3.00
CA LEU A 198 8.20 -8.98 -1.64
C LEU A 198 8.91 -7.69 -1.22
N THR A 199 10.21 -7.60 -1.45
CA THR A 199 11.02 -6.42 -1.12
C THR A 199 10.55 -5.19 -1.90
N CYS A 200 10.21 -5.35 -3.17
CA CYS A 200 9.72 -4.28 -4.01
C CYS A 200 8.31 -3.85 -3.66
N PHE A 201 7.42 -4.82 -3.37
CA PHE A 201 6.08 -4.51 -2.89
C PHE A 201 6.14 -3.71 -1.58
N LYS A 202 6.99 -4.11 -0.63
CA LYS A 202 7.20 -3.37 0.61
C LYS A 202 7.57 -1.90 0.37
N LYS A 203 8.50 -1.63 -0.55
CA LYS A 203 8.90 -0.26 -0.91
C LYS A 203 7.74 0.53 -1.50
N ASP A 204 6.97 -0.07 -2.41
CA ASP A 204 5.87 0.62 -3.07
C ASP A 204 4.63 0.76 -2.16
N ALA A 205 4.40 -0.17 -1.23
CA ALA A 205 3.38 -0.06 -0.18
C ALA A 205 3.67 1.15 0.73
N HIS A 206 4.93 1.34 1.12
CA HIS A 206 5.36 2.53 1.85
C HIS A 206 5.16 3.82 1.04
N LYS A 207 5.41 3.81 -0.28
CA LYS A 207 5.11 4.95 -1.16
C LYS A 207 3.61 5.26 -1.19
N ILE A 208 2.75 4.24 -1.34
CA ILE A 208 1.29 4.40 -1.32
C ILE A 208 0.84 5.08 -0.03
N GLU A 209 1.31 4.58 1.11
CA GLU A 209 1.01 5.15 2.43
C GLU A 209 1.47 6.61 2.54
N THR A 210 2.71 6.89 2.13
CA THR A 210 3.29 8.23 2.16
C THR A 210 2.49 9.21 1.31
N PHE A 211 2.10 8.83 0.10
CA PHE A 211 1.30 9.68 -0.79
C PHE A 211 -0.08 9.99 -0.22
N LEU A 212 -0.74 9.00 0.41
CA LEU A 212 -2.03 9.21 1.06
C LEU A 212 -1.90 10.12 2.29
N LYS A 213 -0.86 9.95 3.11
CA LYS A 213 -0.55 10.84 4.25
C LYS A 213 -0.27 12.27 3.79
N LEU A 214 0.46 12.44 2.70
CA LEU A 214 0.72 13.76 2.10
C LEU A 214 -0.57 14.43 1.60
N LEU A 215 -1.47 13.68 0.97
CA LEU A 215 -2.80 14.20 0.56
C LEU A 215 -3.60 14.69 1.77
N LYS A 216 -3.68 13.90 2.84
CA LYS A 216 -4.38 14.29 4.08
C LYS A 216 -3.76 15.53 4.73
N CYS A 217 -2.43 15.60 4.75
CA CYS A 217 -1.73 16.78 5.22
C CYS A 217 -2.20 18.05 4.50
N ARG A 218 -2.22 18.04 3.17
CA ARG A 218 -2.63 19.21 2.36
C ARG A 218 -4.08 19.63 2.57
N GLN A 219 -4.96 18.69 2.95
CA GLN A 219 -6.36 18.98 3.24
C GLN A 219 -6.59 19.62 4.62
N THR A 220 -5.62 19.55 5.52
CA THR A 220 -5.80 19.97 6.93
C THR A 220 -5.04 21.25 7.30
N ASP A 221 -4.35 21.91 6.36
CA ASP A 221 -3.53 23.13 6.56
C ASP A 221 -2.64 23.08 7.84
N ASN A 222 -2.28 21.89 8.28
CA ASN A 222 -1.59 21.70 9.55
C ASN A 222 -0.07 21.85 9.35
N LEU A 223 0.53 22.81 10.07
CA LEU A 223 1.97 23.11 10.08
C LEU A 223 2.85 21.93 10.59
N SER A 224 2.25 20.85 11.10
CA SER A 224 2.95 19.65 11.62
C SER A 224 3.38 18.65 10.55
N CYS A 225 3.17 18.92 9.27
CA CYS A 225 3.62 18.06 8.17
C CYS A 225 5.13 18.17 7.86
N SER A 226 5.95 18.34 8.89
CA SER A 226 7.40 18.54 8.78
C SER A 226 8.21 17.24 8.83
N LEU A 227 7.55 16.07 8.75
CA LEU A 227 8.19 14.76 8.87
C LEU A 227 7.82 13.82 7.71
N PHE A 228 8.04 14.28 6.47
CA PHE A 228 8.13 13.42 5.29
C PHE A 228 9.55 13.44 4.77
#